data_AF-A0A6S7KKS4-F1
#
_entry.id   AF-A0A6S7KKS4-F1
#
_cell.length_a   1.000
_cell.length_b   1.000
_cell.length_c   1.000
_cell.angle_alpha   90.00
_cell.angle_beta   90.00
_cell.angle_gamma   90.00
#
_symmetry.space_group_name_H-M   'P 1'
#
loop_
_entity.id
_entity.type
_entity.pdbx_description
1 polymer ?
#
loop_
_entity_poly.entity_id
_entity_poly.type
_entity_poly.pdbx_seq_one_letter_code
_entity_poly.pdbx_strand_id
1 'polypeptide(L)'
;MGKQIAEMVSKCTVCLEHRKENTKEPMIPFKVPTIPWEVVATDLFSLDNSDYLLIVDYLSRYFEVVKLPDTKSSTVITYTKSIFSRHGIPAEVVSDNGPQYSSREFQAVAENWKFKYTT
;
A
#
# COMPACT_ATOMS: atom_id res chain seq x y z
N MET A 1 47.23 6.10 -15.71
CA MET A 1 46.29 6.94 -16.50
C MET A 1 44.83 6.62 -16.21
N GLY A 2 44.34 5.39 -16.42
CA GLY A 2 42.91 5.06 -16.17
C GLY A 2 42.40 5.31 -14.74
N LYS A 3 43.23 5.04 -13.71
CA LYS A 3 42.87 5.32 -12.30
C LYS A 3 42.64 6.81 -12.01
N GLN A 4 43.46 7.71 -12.57
CA GLN A 4 43.34 9.15 -12.33
C GLN A 4 42.09 9.73 -13.00
N ILE A 5 41.74 9.21 -14.18
CA ILE A 5 40.49 9.59 -14.87
C ILE A 5 39.29 9.09 -14.07
N ALA A 6 39.32 7.85 -13.56
CA ALA A 6 38.26 7.34 -12.71
C ALA A 6 38.09 8.17 -11.43
N GLU A 7 39.19 8.59 -10.80
CA GLU A 7 39.19 9.41 -9.59
C GLU A 7 38.67 10.84 -9.83
N MET A 8 38.95 11.39 -11.01
CA MET A 8 38.43 12.69 -11.44
C MET A 8 36.92 12.61 -11.69
N VAL A 9 36.46 11.57 -12.39
CA VAL A 9 35.03 11.36 -12.66
C VAL A 9 34.25 11.08 -11.37
N SER A 10 34.83 10.34 -10.41
CA SER A 10 34.19 10.08 -9.12
C SER A 10 34.07 11.31 -8.22
N LYS A 11 34.87 12.36 -8.45
CA LYS A 11 34.85 13.62 -7.70
C LYS A 11 34.09 14.74 -8.43
N CYS A 12 33.63 14.51 -9.66
CA CYS A 12 32.91 15.50 -10.46
C CYS A 12 31.43 15.51 -10.09
N THR A 13 30.94 16.61 -9.54
CA THR A 13 29.53 16.79 -9.12
C THR A 13 28.55 16.59 -10.27
N VAL A 14 28.83 17.18 -11.44
CA VAL A 14 27.98 17.03 -12.64
C VAL A 14 27.91 15.56 -13.07
N CYS A 15 29.03 14.84 -13.03
CA CYS A 15 29.04 13.41 -13.34
C CYS A 15 28.23 12.63 -12.32
N LEU A 16 28.41 12.87 -11.02
CA LEU A 16 27.68 12.16 -9.96
C LEU A 16 26.16 12.40 -10.03
N GLU A 17 25.72 13.62 -10.33
CA GLU A 17 24.29 13.95 -10.47
C GLU A 17 23.63 13.25 -11.66
N HIS A 18 24.36 13.09 -12.77
CA HIS A 18 23.80 12.58 -14.03
C HIS A 18 24.20 11.13 -14.34
N ARG A 19 25.05 10.52 -13.51
CA ARG A 19 25.47 9.14 -13.68
C ARG A 19 24.29 8.21 -13.43
N LYS A 20 24.03 7.31 -14.37
CA LYS A 20 23.14 6.16 -14.16
C LYS A 20 23.81 5.20 -13.18
N GLU A 21 23.66 5.43 -11.88
CA GLU A 21 24.24 4.56 -10.84
C GLU A 21 23.20 3.84 -9.96
N ASN A 22 21.94 3.83 -10.36
CA ASN A 22 20.95 3.00 -9.68
C ASN A 22 20.84 1.65 -10.40
N THR A 23 21.64 0.68 -9.96
CA THR A 23 21.21 -0.71 -10.11
C THR A 23 19.91 -0.81 -9.33
N LYS A 24 18.78 -1.08 -9.99
CA LYS A 24 17.50 -1.23 -9.30
C LYS A 24 17.72 -2.25 -8.18
N GLU A 25 17.47 -1.84 -6.94
CA GLU A 25 17.50 -2.78 -5.83
C GLU A 25 16.54 -3.94 -6.17
N PRO A 26 16.91 -5.18 -5.85
CA PRO A 26 16.04 -6.31 -6.09
C PRO A 26 14.72 -6.08 -5.34
N MET A 27 13.59 -6.36 -5.99
CA MET A 27 12.30 -6.31 -5.30
C MET A 27 12.32 -7.27 -4.11
N ILE A 28 12.02 -6.75 -2.93
CA ILE A 28 11.89 -7.54 -1.73
C ILE A 28 10.52 -8.25 -1.80
N PRO A 29 10.48 -9.59 -1.88
CA PRO A 29 9.21 -10.29 -1.96
C PRO A 29 8.47 -10.21 -0.62
N PHE A 30 7.18 -9.93 -0.70
CA PHE A 30 6.30 -9.98 0.48
C PHE A 30 6.14 -11.43 0.95
N LYS A 31 6.20 -11.67 2.27
CA LYS A 31 5.96 -13.00 2.84
C LYS A 31 4.50 -13.37 2.62
N VAL A 32 4.26 -14.42 1.83
CA VAL A 32 2.90 -14.90 1.56
C VAL A 32 2.24 -15.37 2.87
N PRO A 33 1.01 -14.93 3.18
CA PRO A 33 0.29 -15.39 4.36
C PRO A 33 -0.06 -16.88 4.30
N THR A 34 -0.47 -17.47 5.42
CA THR A 34 -0.75 -18.91 5.53
C THR A 34 -2.24 -19.24 5.56
N ILE A 35 -3.07 -18.28 5.94
CA ILE A 35 -4.53 -18.44 5.95
C ILE A 35 -5.20 -17.32 5.13
N PRO A 36 -6.37 -17.56 4.50
CA PRO A 36 -7.10 -16.54 3.78
C PRO A 36 -7.45 -15.38 4.71
N TRP A 37 -7.42 -14.15 4.19
CA TRP A 37 -7.76 -12.94 4.92
C TRP A 37 -6.85 -12.63 6.12
N GLU A 38 -5.69 -13.27 6.24
CA GLU A 38 -4.67 -12.90 7.22
C GLU A 38 -4.08 -11.52 6.91
N VAL A 39 -3.78 -11.27 5.64
CA VAL A 39 -3.27 -9.99 5.14
C VAL A 39 -4.12 -9.57 3.95
N VAL A 40 -4.59 -8.32 3.99
CA VAL A 40 -5.38 -7.74 2.89
C VAL A 40 -4.75 -6.44 2.41
N ALA A 41 -4.83 -6.19 1.10
CA ALA A 41 -4.56 -4.88 0.52
C ALA A 41 -5.89 -4.14 0.34
N THR A 42 -5.90 -2.82 0.55
CA THR A 42 -7.05 -1.96 0.26
C THR A 42 -6.62 -0.76 -0.58
N ASP A 43 -7.44 -0.40 -1.56
CA ASP A 43 -7.19 0.74 -2.44
C ASP A 43 -8.52 1.39 -2.89
N LEU A 44 -8.44 2.65 -3.33
CA LEU A 44 -9.54 3.37 -3.94
C LEU A 44 -9.27 3.59 -5.42
N PHE A 45 -10.27 3.38 -6.25
CA PHE A 45 -10.19 3.73 -7.67
C PHE A 45 -11.47 4.38 -8.16
N SER A 46 -11.34 5.17 -9.23
CA SER A 46 -12.48 5.83 -9.88
C SER A 46 -12.67 5.28 -11.28
N LEU A 47 -13.91 4.97 -11.64
CA LEU A 47 -14.32 4.52 -12.97
C LEU A 47 -15.69 5.13 -13.29
N ASP A 48 -15.84 5.69 -14.49
CA ASP A 48 -17.10 6.27 -14.97
C ASP A 48 -17.77 7.24 -13.96
N ASN A 49 -16.99 8.20 -13.46
CA ASN A 49 -17.40 9.18 -12.43
C ASN A 49 -17.97 8.55 -11.14
N SER A 50 -17.57 7.33 -10.83
CA SER A 50 -17.93 6.61 -9.63
C SER A 50 -16.68 6.17 -8.90
N ASP A 51 -16.67 6.32 -7.58
CA ASP A 51 -15.57 5.88 -6.73
C ASP A 51 -15.86 4.50 -6.15
N TYR A 52 -14.80 3.72 -5.94
CA TYR A 52 -14.88 2.34 -5.49
C TYR A 52 -13.83 2.04 -4.44
N LEU A 53 -14.21 1.20 -3.47
CA LEU A 53 -13.31 0.54 -2.54
C LEU A 53 -12.99 -0.86 -3.07
N LEU A 54 -11.70 -1.16 -3.20
CA LEU A 54 -11.18 -2.48 -3.52
C LEU A 54 -10.45 -3.04 -2.31
N ILE A 55 -10.80 -4.26 -1.87
CA ILE A 55 -10.04 -5.02 -0.88
C ILE A 55 -9.64 -6.37 -1.48
N VAL A 56 -8.38 -6.75 -1.37
CA VAL A 56 -7.81 -7.97 -1.97
C VAL A 56 -7.11 -8.80 -0.90
N ASP A 57 -7.44 -10.08 -0.82
CA ASP A 57 -6.71 -11.05 0.02
C ASP A 57 -5.35 -11.41 -0.61
N TYR A 58 -4.28 -11.33 0.17
CA TYR A 58 -2.92 -11.63 -0.31
C TYR A 58 -2.71 -13.09 -0.66
N LEU A 59 -3.40 -14.03 0.03
CA LEU A 59 -3.21 -15.46 -0.19
C LEU A 59 -3.96 -15.92 -1.46
N SER A 60 -5.27 -15.78 -1.47
CA SER A 60 -6.14 -16.33 -2.52
C SER A 60 -6.28 -15.43 -3.74
N ARG A 61 -5.91 -14.15 -3.63
CA ARG A 61 -6.21 -13.08 -4.60
C ARG A 61 -7.70 -12.83 -4.81
N TYR A 62 -8.55 -13.38 -3.94
CA TYR A 62 -9.96 -13.03 -3.90
C TYR A 62 -10.11 -11.55 -3.55
N PHE A 63 -10.99 -10.86 -4.27
CA PHE A 63 -11.18 -9.42 -4.13
C PHE A 63 -12.63 -9.06 -3.95
N GLU A 64 -12.84 -7.91 -3.33
CA GLU A 64 -14.13 -7.30 -3.08
C GLU A 64 -14.13 -5.88 -3.56
N VAL A 65 -15.16 -5.52 -4.33
CA VAL A 65 -15.35 -4.18 -4.86
C VAL A 65 -16.70 -3.65 -4.41
N VAL A 66 -16.68 -2.45 -3.85
CA VAL A 66 -17.89 -1.74 -3.45
C VAL A 66 -17.86 -0.33 -4.01
N LYS A 67 -18.96 0.06 -4.65
CA LYS A 67 -19.18 1.45 -5.06
C LYS A 67 -19.38 2.33 -3.82
N LEU A 68 -18.64 3.42 -3.73
CA LEU A 68 -18.74 4.39 -2.65
C LEU A 68 -19.62 5.59 -3.08
N PRO A 69 -20.42 6.14 -2.15
CA PRO A 69 -21.14 7.39 -2.39
C PRO A 69 -20.22 8.62 -2.29
N ASP A 70 -19.15 8.54 -1.50
CA ASP A 70 -18.07 9.52 -1.42
C ASP A 70 -16.78 8.86 -0.92
N THR A 71 -15.64 9.55 -1.06
CA THR A 71 -14.32 9.07 -0.62
C THR A 71 -13.93 9.62 0.77
N LYS A 72 -14.89 9.87 1.66
CA LYS A 72 -14.56 10.30 3.04
C LYS A 72 -14.07 9.10 3.85
N SER A 73 -13.19 9.36 4.81
CA SER A 73 -12.65 8.34 5.71
C SER A 73 -13.75 7.54 6.42
N SER A 74 -14.78 8.20 6.95
CA SER A 74 -15.93 7.55 7.60
C SER A 74 -16.69 6.59 6.68
N THR A 75 -16.88 6.97 5.42
CA THR A 75 -17.52 6.14 4.39
C THR A 75 -16.66 4.92 4.09
N VAL A 76 -15.37 5.13 3.80
CA VAL A 76 -14.41 4.04 3.54
C VAL A 76 -14.39 3.05 4.71
N ILE A 77 -14.24 3.55 5.94
CA ILE A 77 -14.27 2.73 7.16
C ILE A 77 -15.55 1.90 7.23
N THR A 78 -16.72 2.50 6.99
CA THR A 78 -18.01 1.81 7.07
C THR A 78 -18.06 0.60 6.12
N TYR A 79 -17.59 0.78 4.89
CA TYR A 79 -17.56 -0.30 3.91
C TYR A 79 -16.45 -1.32 4.16
N THR A 80 -15.27 -0.90 4.64
CA THR A 80 -14.22 -1.81 5.12
C THR A 80 -14.75 -2.71 6.24
N LYS A 81 -15.46 -2.15 7.22
CA LYS A 81 -16.08 -2.91 8.31
C LYS A 81 -17.11 -3.92 7.80
N SER A 82 -17.89 -3.56 6.79
CA SER A 82 -18.86 -4.45 6.13
C SER A 82 -18.22 -5.60 5.37
N ILE A 83 -17.02 -5.40 4.82
CA ILE A 83 -16.24 -6.47 4.19
C ILE A 83 -15.66 -7.41 5.27
N PHE A 84 -15.04 -6.85 6.31
CA PHE A 84 -14.43 -7.64 7.38
C PHE A 84 -15.47 -8.41 8.21
N SER A 85 -16.73 -7.96 8.29
CA SER A 85 -17.77 -8.72 8.98
C SER A 85 -18.11 -10.06 8.32
N ARG A 86 -17.76 -10.25 7.03
CA ARG A 86 -18.04 -11.47 6.26
C ARG A 86 -16.91 -12.48 6.29
N HIS A 87 -15.66 -12.02 6.38
CA HIS A 87 -14.46 -12.87 6.34
C HIS A 87 -13.73 -12.97 7.68
N GLY A 88 -14.02 -12.05 8.59
CA GLY A 88 -13.24 -11.85 9.80
C GLY A 88 -12.34 -10.60 9.71
N ILE A 89 -11.80 -10.21 10.86
CA ILE A 89 -10.85 -9.11 10.97
C ILE A 89 -9.47 -9.64 10.58
N PRO A 90 -8.78 -9.03 9.60
CA PRO A 90 -7.45 -9.45 9.18
C PRO A 90 -6.41 -9.16 10.26
N ALA A 91 -5.27 -9.85 10.18
CA ALA A 91 -4.12 -9.56 11.04
C ALA A 91 -3.36 -8.31 10.56
N GLU A 92 -3.29 -8.09 9.25
CA GLU A 92 -2.66 -6.92 8.66
C GLU A 92 -3.49 -6.34 7.49
N VAL A 93 -3.61 -5.01 7.48
CA VAL A 93 -4.21 -4.24 6.39
C VAL A 93 -3.13 -3.37 5.79
N VAL A 94 -2.92 -3.52 4.48
CA VAL A 94 -1.97 -2.74 3.69
C VAL A 94 -2.74 -1.77 2.81
N SER A 95 -2.40 -0.50 2.82
CA SER A 95 -2.97 0.49 1.89
C SER A 95 -1.89 1.39 1.33
N ASP A 96 -2.28 2.32 0.46
CA ASP A 96 -1.43 3.47 0.15
C ASP A 96 -1.49 4.52 1.28
N ASN A 97 -0.74 5.61 1.11
CA ASN A 97 -0.76 6.76 2.02
C ASN A 97 -1.91 7.76 1.69
N GLY A 98 -3.02 7.27 1.12
CA GLY A 98 -4.19 8.09 0.81
C GLY A 98 -4.74 8.83 2.04
N PRO A 99 -5.36 10.01 1.85
CA PRO A 99 -5.90 10.81 2.95
C PRO A 99 -6.98 10.07 3.75
N GLN A 100 -7.70 9.14 3.12
CA GLN A 100 -8.74 8.33 3.75
C GLN A 100 -8.14 7.39 4.80
N TYR A 101 -7.01 6.77 4.47
CA TYR A 101 -6.35 5.76 5.28
C TYR A 101 -5.36 6.36 6.30
N SER A 102 -4.75 7.51 5.99
CA SER A 102 -3.91 8.27 6.94
C SER A 102 -4.71 9.07 7.98
N SER A 103 -6.04 9.01 7.94
CA SER A 103 -6.91 9.71 8.88
C SER A 103 -6.83 9.13 10.31
N ARG A 104 -7.05 9.98 11.31
CA ARG A 104 -7.15 9.56 12.73
C ARG A 104 -8.25 8.55 12.96
N GLU A 105 -9.34 8.65 12.19
CA GLU A 105 -10.49 7.76 12.28
C GLU A 105 -10.11 6.34 11.86
N PHE A 106 -9.32 6.20 10.79
CA PHE A 106 -8.87 4.89 10.32
C PHE A 106 -7.87 4.26 11.29
N GLN A 107 -6.93 5.06 11.82
CA GLN A 107 -5.99 4.62 12.86
C GLN A 107 -6.72 4.13 14.12
N ALA A 108 -7.74 4.86 14.58
CA ALA A 108 -8.55 4.45 15.73
C ALA A 108 -9.27 3.11 15.49
N VAL A 109 -9.69 2.82 14.25
CA VAL A 109 -10.28 1.53 13.89
C VAL A 109 -9.23 0.42 13.93
N ALA A 110 -8.03 0.66 13.39
CA ALA A 110 -6.92 -0.29 13.47
C ALA A 110 -6.57 -0.67 14.91
N GLU A 111 -6.49 0.33 15.80
CA GLU A 111 -6.25 0.12 17.23
C GLU A 111 -7.38 -0.66 17.90
N ASN A 112 -8.62 -0.26 17.67
CA ASN A 112 -9.79 -0.90 18.29
C ASN A 112 -9.98 -2.35 17.83
N TRP A 113 -9.68 -2.63 16.56
CA TRP A 113 -9.84 -3.96 15.96
C TRP A 113 -8.56 -4.80 16.00
N LYS A 114 -7.46 -4.21 16.48
CA LYS A 114 -6.16 -4.84 16.72
C LYS A 114 -5.53 -5.46 15.47
N PHE A 115 -5.76 -4.87 14.29
CA PHE A 115 -5.02 -5.23 13.10
C PHE A 115 -3.80 -4.33 12.94
N LYS A 116 -2.71 -4.90 12.42
CA LYS A 116 -1.53 -4.13 12.02
C LYS A 116 -1.88 -3.33 10.75
N TYR A 117 -1.49 -2.06 10.72
CA TYR A 117 -1.70 -1.20 9.56
C TYR A 117 -0.36 -0.80 8.95
N THR A 118 -0.20 -1.02 7.65
CA THR A 118 1.03 -0.77 6.89
C THR A 118 0.70 0.09 5.67
N THR A 119 1.51 1.13 5.41
CA THR A 119 1.37 2.05 4.27
C THR A 119 2.63 2.17 3.42
#